data_AF-A0A976LMF3-F1
#
_entry.id   AF-A0A976LMF3-F1
#
_cell.length_a   1.000
_cell.length_b   1.000
_cell.length_c   1.000
_cell.angle_alpha   90.00
_cell.angle_beta   90.00
_cell.angle_gamma   90.00
#
_symmetry.space_group_name_H-M   'P 1'
#
loop_
_entity.id
_entity.type
_entity.pdbx_description
1 polymer ?
#
loop_
_entity_poly.entity_id
_entity_poly.type
_entity_poly.pdbx_seq_one_letter_code
_entity_poly.pdbx_strand_id
1 'polypeptide(L)'
;MKQTPQKTVHNWCHYRVQSRSDKDVEDCTEYTIYATGKPCPFYEYRMGNKRISVKVFRKLCLECMGESSNMVADCEQENCSIYSYRFGKNPARAGMIGHRGGNLANLRRKPLLTVPDKDKTDRTGTTVRRLNSAQTPPTLP
;
A
#
# COMPACT_ATOMS: atom_id res chain seq x y z
N MET A 1 -8.93 22.14 -12.94
CA MET A 1 -8.11 22.34 -11.70
C MET A 1 -7.59 20.99 -11.24
N LYS A 2 -6.32 20.88 -10.83
CA LYS A 2 -5.75 19.61 -10.33
C LYS A 2 -6.19 19.38 -8.88
N GLN A 3 -6.96 18.33 -8.60
CA GLN A 3 -7.45 18.03 -7.25
C GLN A 3 -6.29 17.67 -6.32
N THR A 4 -6.32 18.11 -5.07
CA THR A 4 -5.36 17.68 -4.04
C THR A 4 -5.67 16.25 -3.58
N PRO A 5 -4.72 15.52 -2.97
CA PRO A 5 -4.98 14.16 -2.48
C PRO A 5 -6.16 14.12 -1.49
N GLN A 6 -6.23 15.10 -0.58
CA GLN A 6 -7.31 15.18 0.39
C GLN A 6 -8.66 15.46 -0.25
N LYS A 7 -8.73 16.40 -1.21
CA LYS A 7 -10.00 16.64 -1.94
C LYS A 7 -10.44 15.42 -2.75
N THR A 8 -9.47 14.67 -3.27
CA THR A 8 -9.73 13.44 -4.02
C THR A 8 -10.36 12.37 -3.12
N VAL A 9 -9.81 12.17 -1.91
CA VAL A 9 -10.41 11.24 -0.91
C VAL A 9 -11.82 11.66 -0.56
N HIS A 10 -12.03 12.94 -0.24
CA HIS A 10 -13.36 13.46 0.08
C HIS A 10 -14.36 13.18 -1.06
N ASN A 11 -14.01 13.50 -2.30
CA ASN A 11 -14.85 13.20 -3.47
C ASN A 11 -15.12 11.69 -3.64
N TRP A 12 -14.11 10.84 -3.41
CA TRP A 12 -14.28 9.39 -3.45
C TRP A 12 -15.21 8.87 -2.35
N CYS A 13 -15.08 9.39 -1.13
CA CYS A 13 -15.96 9.02 -0.01
C CYS A 13 -17.42 9.34 -0.34
N HIS A 14 -17.71 10.55 -0.82
CA HIS A 14 -19.06 10.92 -1.27
C HIS A 14 -19.60 10.02 -2.39
N TYR A 15 -18.76 9.68 -3.36
CA TYR A 15 -19.13 8.74 -4.42
C TYR A 15 -19.47 7.35 -3.85
N ARG A 16 -18.70 6.87 -2.88
CA ARG A 16 -18.93 5.55 -2.26
C ARG A 16 -20.18 5.51 -1.40
N VAL A 17 -20.45 6.54 -0.59
CA VAL A 17 -21.68 6.61 0.22
C VAL A 17 -22.90 7.05 -0.59
N GLN A 18 -22.72 7.38 -1.87
CA GLN A 18 -23.77 7.90 -2.77
C GLN A 18 -24.54 9.09 -2.18
N SER A 19 -23.84 9.94 -1.42
CA SER A 19 -24.41 11.09 -0.75
C SER A 19 -23.48 12.29 -0.82
N ARG A 20 -24.08 13.48 -0.86
CA ARG A 20 -23.38 14.77 -0.78
C ARG A 20 -23.21 15.27 0.66
N SER A 21 -23.79 14.59 1.63
CA SER A 21 -23.71 14.96 3.05
C SER A 21 -22.39 14.48 3.66
N ASP A 22 -21.66 15.38 4.33
CA ASP A 22 -20.48 15.02 5.10
C ASP A 22 -20.85 14.12 6.30
N LYS A 23 -22.08 14.24 6.82
CA LYS A 23 -22.57 13.39 7.91
C LYS A 23 -22.63 11.92 7.51
N ASP A 24 -23.02 11.65 6.27
CA ASP A 24 -23.09 10.27 5.76
C ASP A 24 -21.70 9.67 5.54
N VAL A 25 -20.70 10.52 5.24
CA VAL A 25 -19.29 10.10 5.17
C VAL A 25 -18.74 9.82 6.58
N GLU A 26 -19.13 10.62 7.57
CA GLU A 26 -18.76 10.41 8.97
C GLU A 26 -19.33 9.08 9.49
N ASP A 27 -20.62 8.86 9.25
CA ASP A 27 -21.41 7.69 9.66
C ASP A 27 -21.16 6.45 8.80
N CYS A 28 -20.29 6.55 7.79
CA CYS A 28 -19.85 5.42 6.99
C CYS A 28 -19.11 4.41 7.89
N THR A 29 -19.81 3.37 8.32
CA THR A 29 -19.27 2.27 9.14
C THR A 29 -18.77 1.10 8.30
N GLU A 30 -19.09 1.08 7.00
CA GLU A 30 -18.62 0.06 6.08
C GLU A 30 -17.11 0.20 5.87
N TYR A 31 -16.36 -0.61 6.61
CA TYR A 31 -14.92 -0.69 6.45
C TYR A 31 -14.51 -1.47 5.19
N THR A 32 -15.42 -2.10 4.46
CA THR A 32 -15.07 -3.00 3.34
C THR A 32 -15.50 -2.44 1.99
N ILE A 33 -14.64 -2.56 0.98
CA ILE A 33 -14.99 -2.22 -0.40
C ILE A 33 -15.67 -3.43 -1.06
N TYR A 34 -16.98 -3.33 -1.35
CA TYR A 34 -17.74 -4.40 -2.02
C TYR A 34 -17.06 -5.01 -3.25
N ALA A 35 -16.44 -4.18 -4.10
CA ALA A 35 -15.78 -4.64 -5.31
C ALA A 35 -14.55 -5.53 -5.06
N THR A 36 -13.91 -5.40 -3.88
CA THR A 36 -12.64 -6.08 -3.58
C THR A 36 -12.72 -7.01 -2.37
N GLY A 37 -13.76 -6.90 -1.54
CA GLY A 37 -13.87 -7.58 -0.25
C GLY A 37 -12.80 -7.16 0.78
N LYS A 38 -11.98 -6.16 0.45
CA LYS A 38 -10.86 -5.70 1.27
C LYS A 38 -11.23 -4.44 2.07
N PRO A 39 -10.53 -4.18 3.18
CA PRO A 39 -10.75 -2.97 3.95
C PRO A 39 -10.49 -1.69 3.14
N CYS A 40 -11.30 -0.65 3.37
CA CYS A 40 -11.27 0.61 2.67
C CYS A 40 -9.97 1.36 3.02
N PRO A 41 -9.08 1.59 2.05
CA PRO A 41 -7.79 2.23 2.31
C PRO A 41 -7.93 3.72 2.64
N PHE A 42 -9.12 4.30 2.45
CA PHE A 42 -9.40 5.70 2.74
C PHE A 42 -10.14 5.94 4.06
N TYR A 43 -10.53 4.89 4.77
CA TYR A 43 -11.39 5.00 5.96
C TYR A 43 -10.83 5.98 7.01
N GLU A 44 -9.52 5.91 7.29
CA GLU A 44 -8.88 6.79 8.25
C GLU A 44 -8.68 8.23 7.75
N TYR A 45 -8.75 8.45 6.44
CA TYR A 45 -8.50 9.74 5.81
C TYR A 45 -9.79 10.48 5.46
N ARG A 46 -10.95 9.82 5.58
CA ARG A 46 -12.25 10.35 5.11
C ARG A 46 -12.63 11.69 5.73
N MET A 47 -12.27 11.91 7.00
CA MET A 47 -12.54 13.15 7.73
C MET A 47 -11.46 14.23 7.55
N GLY A 48 -10.42 13.98 6.74
CA GLY A 48 -9.40 14.98 6.42
C GLY A 48 -8.45 15.36 7.57
N ASN A 49 -8.48 14.66 8.70
CA ASN A 49 -7.60 14.90 9.85
C ASN A 49 -6.17 14.34 9.67
N LYS A 50 -5.95 13.51 8.65
CA LYS A 50 -4.68 12.83 8.36
C LYS A 50 -4.19 13.12 6.95
N ARG A 51 -2.87 13.22 6.80
CA ARG A 51 -2.23 13.32 5.47
C ARG A 51 -2.25 11.98 4.77
N ILE A 52 -2.72 11.97 3.53
CA ILE A 52 -2.73 10.77 2.69
C ILE A 52 -1.52 10.68 1.76
N SER A 53 -0.93 9.50 1.65
CA SER A 53 0.12 9.20 0.68
C SER A 53 -0.47 8.86 -0.69
N VAL A 54 0.15 9.34 -1.76
CA VAL A 54 -0.25 8.99 -3.14
C VAL A 54 -0.16 7.48 -3.43
N LYS A 55 0.64 6.73 -2.66
CA LYS A 55 0.73 5.27 -2.77
C LYS A 55 -0.58 4.56 -2.41
N VAL A 56 -1.40 5.16 -1.54
CA VAL A 56 -2.69 4.59 -1.12
C VAL A 56 -3.65 4.52 -2.32
N PHE A 57 -3.69 5.57 -3.14
CA PHE A 57 -4.49 5.58 -4.38
C PHE A 57 -4.01 4.51 -5.36
N ARG A 58 -2.69 4.37 -5.54
CA ARG A 58 -2.13 3.33 -6.41
C ARG A 58 -2.54 1.93 -5.97
N LYS A 59 -2.49 1.66 -4.66
CA LYS A 59 -2.92 0.38 -4.08
C LYS A 59 -4.40 0.11 -4.39
N LEU A 60 -5.27 1.10 -4.17
CA LEU A 60 -6.69 0.96 -4.50
C LEU A 60 -6.93 0.67 -5.99
N CYS A 61 -6.22 1.36 -6.89
CA CYS A 61 -6.33 1.08 -8.32
C CYS A 61 -5.86 -0.33 -8.68
N LEU A 62 -4.79 -0.83 -8.06
CA LEU A 62 -4.35 -2.22 -8.23
C LEU A 62 -5.45 -3.18 -7.77
N GLU A 63 -6.01 -2.98 -6.58
CA GLU A 63 -7.06 -3.85 -6.05
C GLU A 63 -8.31 -3.85 -6.93
N CYS A 64 -8.70 -2.68 -7.47
CA CYS A 64 -9.81 -2.54 -8.40
C CYS A 64 -9.59 -3.31 -9.72
N MET A 65 -8.33 -3.37 -10.19
CA MET A 65 -7.95 -3.97 -11.47
C MET A 65 -7.28 -5.34 -11.31
N GLY A 66 -7.66 -6.10 -10.27
CA GLY A 66 -7.18 -7.47 -10.05
C GLY A 66 -5.66 -7.57 -9.84
N GLU A 67 -5.06 -6.60 -9.17
CA GLU A 67 -3.62 -6.47 -8.91
C GLU A 67 -2.73 -6.33 -10.15
N SER A 68 -3.32 -6.10 -11.34
CA SER A 68 -2.58 -5.92 -12.58
C SER A 68 -2.18 -4.46 -12.83
N SER A 69 -0.88 -4.20 -12.99
CA SER A 69 -0.41 -2.87 -13.38
C SER A 69 -0.83 -2.45 -14.78
N ASN A 70 -0.93 -3.42 -15.71
CA ASN A 70 -1.29 -3.18 -17.09
C ASN A 70 -2.76 -2.75 -17.18
N MET A 71 -3.64 -3.45 -16.48
CA MET A 71 -5.07 -3.09 -16.40
C MET A 71 -5.29 -1.70 -15.79
N VAL A 72 -4.43 -1.26 -14.86
CA VAL A 72 -4.50 0.13 -14.35
C VAL A 72 -4.04 1.15 -15.38
N ALA A 73 -3.09 0.79 -16.25
CA ALA A 73 -2.67 1.64 -17.36
C ALA A 73 -3.80 1.77 -18.40
N ASP A 74 -4.48 0.66 -18.69
CA ASP A 74 -5.57 0.55 -19.67
C ASP A 74 -6.94 1.01 -19.12
N CYS A 75 -7.01 1.42 -17.86
CA CYS A 75 -8.24 1.95 -17.28
C CYS A 75 -8.60 3.29 -17.93
N GLU A 76 -9.77 3.36 -18.58
CA GLU A 76 -10.27 4.56 -19.28
C GLU A 76 -11.30 5.36 -18.46
N GLN A 77 -11.50 5.02 -17.18
CA GLN A 77 -12.49 5.68 -16.32
C GLN A 77 -12.01 7.07 -15.86
N GLU A 78 -11.99 8.04 -16.77
CA GLU A 78 -11.50 9.39 -16.50
C GLU A 78 -12.35 10.15 -15.48
N ASN A 79 -13.64 9.81 -15.41
CA ASN A 79 -14.58 10.36 -14.43
C ASN A 79 -14.36 9.82 -13.00
N CYS A 80 -13.49 8.84 -12.83
CA CYS A 80 -13.13 8.32 -11.51
C CYS A 80 -12.32 9.36 -10.74
N SER A 81 -12.75 9.73 -9.53
CA SER A 81 -12.10 10.80 -8.76
C SER A 81 -10.61 10.52 -8.50
N ILE A 82 -10.23 9.26 -8.34
CA ILE A 82 -8.84 8.84 -8.09
C ILE A 82 -7.99 8.66 -9.37
N TYR A 83 -8.57 8.82 -10.57
CA TYR A 83 -7.94 8.51 -11.86
C TYR A 83 -6.57 9.20 -12.03
N SER A 84 -6.46 10.47 -11.66
CA SER A 84 -5.21 11.24 -11.78
C SER A 84 -4.09 10.75 -10.85
N TYR A 85 -4.43 9.96 -9.83
CA TYR A 85 -3.51 9.39 -8.86
C TYR A 85 -3.21 7.91 -9.10
N ARG A 86 -3.80 7.29 -10.14
CA ARG A 86 -3.73 5.84 -10.37
C ARG A 86 -2.32 5.27 -10.52
N PHE A 87 -1.35 6.10 -10.89
CA PHE A 87 0.07 5.75 -10.99
C PHE A 87 0.90 6.10 -9.75
N GLY A 88 0.26 6.51 -8.65
CA GLY A 88 0.97 6.87 -7.41
C GLY A 88 1.80 8.14 -7.52
N LYS A 89 1.47 9.03 -8.48
CA LYS A 89 2.12 10.33 -8.67
C LYS A 89 1.15 11.44 -8.28
N ASN A 90 1.67 12.52 -7.69
CA ASN A 90 0.86 13.68 -7.35
C ASN A 90 0.84 14.67 -8.54
N PRO A 91 -0.27 14.81 -9.28
CA PRO A 91 -0.35 15.74 -10.41
C PRO A 91 -0.17 17.20 -9.96
N ALA A 92 -0.55 17.55 -8.72
CA ALA A 92 -0.35 18.88 -8.16
C ALA A 92 1.13 19.21 -7.89
N ARG A 93 2.03 18.22 -7.93
CA ARG A 93 3.49 18.42 -7.82
C ARG A 93 4.24 18.19 -9.13
N ALA A 94 3.55 17.75 -10.19
CA ALA A 94 4.13 17.57 -11.51
C ALA A 94 4.52 18.96 -12.06
N GLY A 95 5.84 19.19 -12.23
CA GLY A 95 6.41 20.48 -12.65
C GLY A 95 7.14 21.26 -11.54
N MET A 96 7.00 20.89 -10.27
CA MET A 96 7.78 21.50 -9.16
C MET A 96 9.09 20.74 -8.87
N ILE A 97 9.44 19.76 -9.71
CA ILE A 97 10.70 19.00 -9.62
C ILE A 97 11.81 19.87 -10.22
N GLY A 98 12.25 20.88 -9.46
CA GLY A 98 13.29 21.82 -9.92
C GLY A 98 14.04 22.58 -8.81
N HIS A 99 13.54 22.63 -7.57
CA HIS A 99 14.19 23.40 -6.49
C HIS A 99 14.35 22.63 -5.16
N ARG A 100 14.69 21.34 -5.22
CA ARG A 100 15.30 20.66 -4.07
C ARG A 100 16.72 20.21 -4.39
N GLY A 101 17.54 21.18 -4.80
CA GLY A 101 19.00 21.10 -4.66
C GLY A 101 19.39 21.29 -3.20
N GLY A 102 19.05 20.31 -2.35
CA GLY A 102 19.74 20.15 -1.08
C GLY A 102 21.03 19.38 -1.36
N ASN A 103 22.18 19.99 -1.07
CA ASN A 103 23.52 19.42 -1.23
C ASN A 103 23.60 17.97 -0.69
N LEU A 104 23.51 16.98 -1.57
CA LEU A 104 23.82 15.57 -1.28
C LEU A 104 25.34 15.35 -1.28
N ALA A 105 26.09 16.29 -0.71
CA ALA A 105 27.55 16.22 -0.58
C ALA A 105 27.99 15.85 0.84
N ASN A 106 27.08 15.72 1.82
CA ASN A 106 27.47 15.58 3.22
C ASN A 106 26.71 14.55 4.05
N LEU A 107 26.08 13.54 3.43
CA LEU A 107 25.63 12.34 4.14
C LEU A 107 26.80 11.37 4.30
N ARG A 108 27.71 11.77 5.20
CA ARG A 108 28.75 10.93 5.80
C ARG A 108 28.06 9.67 6.36
N ARG A 109 28.29 8.52 5.72
CA ARG A 109 27.78 7.23 6.20
C ARG A 109 28.30 7.01 7.62
N LYS A 110 27.40 6.98 8.61
CA LYS A 110 27.73 6.42 9.93
C LYS A 110 27.96 4.91 9.71
N PRO A 111 29.08 4.33 10.16
CA PRO A 111 29.29 2.89 10.05
C PRO A 111 28.23 2.17 10.88
N LEU A 112 27.66 1.13 10.27
CA LEU A 112 26.78 0.16 10.89
C LEU A 112 27.49 -0.40 12.12
N LEU A 113 26.89 -0.23 13.30
CA LEU A 113 27.37 -0.84 14.53
C LEU A 113 27.54 -2.34 14.27
N THR A 114 28.77 -2.80 14.45
CA THR A 114 29.16 -4.20 14.38
C THR A 114 28.35 -4.98 15.40
N VAL A 115 27.51 -5.89 14.94
CA VAL A 115 26.94 -6.94 15.79
C VAL A 115 28.08 -7.90 16.17
N PRO A 116 28.30 -8.19 17.46
CA PRO A 116 29.32 -9.15 17.88
C PRO A 116 28.92 -10.56 17.48
N ASP A 117 29.78 -11.20 16.68
CA ASP A 117 29.79 -12.63 16.37
C ASP A 117 29.75 -13.45 17.66
N LYS A 118 28.69 -14.24 17.83
CA LYS A 118 28.64 -15.28 18.86
C LYS A 118 28.84 -16.65 18.23
N ASP A 119 29.86 -17.32 18.77
CA ASP A 119 30.05 -18.75 18.83
C ASP A 119 30.46 -19.52 17.56
N LYS A 120 31.78 -19.65 17.44
CA LYS A 120 32.43 -20.82 16.88
C LYS A 120 32.32 -21.99 17.87
N THR A 121 31.81 -23.13 17.43
CA THR A 121 32.25 -24.44 17.91
C THR A 121 32.33 -25.43 16.75
N ASP A 122 33.57 -25.77 16.38
CA ASP A 122 33.89 -26.94 15.57
C ASP A 122 33.83 -28.19 16.44
N ARG A 123 33.26 -29.29 15.93
CA ARG A 123 33.76 -30.66 16.18
C ARG A 123 33.08 -31.69 15.28
N THR A 124 33.86 -32.16 14.30
CA THR A 124 34.02 -33.58 13.94
C THR A 124 32.78 -34.38 13.50
N GLY A 125 32.64 -34.52 12.17
CA GLY A 125 32.71 -35.81 11.46
C GLY A 125 31.79 -36.96 11.89
N THR A 126 30.65 -37.06 11.19
CA THR A 126 30.01 -38.26 10.61
C THR A 126 30.24 -39.64 11.23
N THR A 127 29.16 -40.32 11.65
CA THR A 127 28.98 -41.77 11.44
C THR A 127 27.49 -42.14 11.24
N VAL A 128 27.14 -42.40 9.97
CA VAL A 128 26.47 -43.60 9.41
C VAL A 128 25.26 -44.26 10.13
N ARG A 129 24.17 -44.35 9.34
CA ARG A 129 23.15 -45.43 9.19
C ARG A 129 21.83 -45.45 10.01
N ARG A 130 20.78 -45.56 9.18
CA ARG A 130 19.63 -46.50 9.18
C ARG A 130 18.31 -46.06 9.84
N LEU A 131 17.35 -45.89 8.91
CA LEU A 131 16.04 -46.55 8.79
C LEU A 131 14.90 -46.24 9.77
N ASN A 132 13.71 -46.30 9.16
CA ASN A 132 12.35 -46.44 9.71
C ASN A 132 11.67 -45.12 10.09
N SER A 133 10.36 -44.91 9.89
CA SER A 133 9.30 -45.57 9.15
C SER A 133 8.09 -44.62 9.22
N ALA A 134 7.23 -44.69 8.21
CA ALA A 134 5.79 -44.38 8.20
C ALA A 134 5.17 -43.44 9.26
N GLN A 135 4.47 -42.42 8.78
CA GLN A 135 3.21 -41.97 9.37
C GLN A 135 2.34 -41.28 8.29
N THR A 136 1.14 -41.84 8.12
CA THR A 136 0.05 -41.43 7.22
C THR A 136 -0.64 -40.14 7.70
N PRO A 137 -1.27 -39.37 6.79
CA PRO A 137 -2.07 -38.21 7.18
C PRO A 137 -3.45 -38.63 7.77
N PRO A 138 -4.00 -37.89 8.73
CA PRO A 138 -5.35 -38.13 9.23
C PRO A 138 -6.41 -37.60 8.26
N THR A 139 -7.35 -38.48 7.89
CA THR A 139 -8.68 -38.13 7.36
C THR A 139 -9.60 -37.72 8.51
N LEU A 140 -10.35 -36.63 8.33
CA LEU A 140 -11.41 -36.19 9.23
C LEU A 140 -12.57 -35.57 8.40
N PRO A 141 -13.79 -35.50 8.99
CA PRO A 141 -15.01 -36.13 8.48
C PRO A 141 -15.81 -35.33 7.45
#